data_AF-A0A702CAR7-F1
#
_entry.id   AF-A0A702CAR7-F1
#
_cell.length_a   1.000
_cell.length_b   1.000
_cell.length_c   1.000
_cell.angle_alpha   90.00
_cell.angle_beta   90.00
_cell.angle_gamma   90.00
#
_symmetry.space_group_name_H-M   'P 1'
#
loop_
_entity.id
_entity.type
_entity.pdbx_description
1 polymer ?
#
loop_
_entity_poly.entity_id
_entity_poly.type
_entity_poly.pdbx_seq_one_letter_code
_entity_poly.pdbx_strand_id
1 'polypeptide(L)' 'MKTYDRNRNAITTGSRVMVATNGATGVIKEICGEGKSEEQLRRSDCVSIEGVEGLFCPMDLVRLGFH' A
#
# COMPACT_ATOMS: atom_id res chain seq x y z
N MET A 1 9.42 3.06 -5.42
CA MET A 1 8.27 3.01 -6.34
C MET A 1 7.07 3.73 -5.71
N LYS A 2 6.15 4.27 -6.51
CA LYS A 2 4.90 4.86 -6.01
C LYS A 2 3.71 4.05 -6.51
N THR A 3 2.65 3.99 -5.72
CA THR A 3 1.34 3.48 -6.14
C THR A 3 0.25 4.36 -5.53
N TYR A 4 -1.00 3.97 -5.64
CA TYR A 4 -2.12 4.73 -5.12
C TYR A 4 -3.00 3.87 -4.23
N ASP A 5 -3.42 4.44 -3.11
CA ASP A 5 -4.36 3.84 -2.19
C ASP A 5 -5.78 3.77 -2.79
N ARG A 6 -6.74 3.24 -2.04
CA ARG A 6 -8.16 3.17 -2.41
C ARG A 6 -8.76 4.50 -2.87
N ASN A 7 -8.33 5.59 -2.24
CA ASN A 7 -8.83 6.94 -2.47
C ASN A 7 -8.02 7.71 -3.54
N ARG A 8 -7.15 7.00 -4.28
CA ARG A 8 -6.21 7.56 -5.25
C ARG A 8 -5.19 8.54 -4.65
N ASN A 9 -4.93 8.47 -3.35
CA ASN A 9 -3.80 9.14 -2.74
C ASN A 9 -2.51 8.42 -3.13
N ALA A 10 -1.50 9.18 -3.53
CA ALA A 10 -0.17 8.63 -3.74
C ALA A 10 0.39 8.06 -2.43
N ILE A 11 0.89 6.84 -2.48
CA ILE A 11 1.58 6.16 -1.39
C ILE A 11 2.93 5.63 -1.88
N THR A 12 3.92 5.74 -1.01
CA THR A 12 5.30 5.30 -1.23
C THR A 12 5.79 4.56 -0.01
N THR A 13 6.94 3.89 -0.12
CA THR A 13 7.68 3.40 1.05
C THR A 13 7.82 4.50 2.10
N GLY A 14 7.60 4.18 3.37
CA GLY A 14 7.54 5.14 4.48
C GLY A 14 6.18 5.81 4.70
N SER A 15 5.21 5.63 3.79
CA SER A 15 3.85 6.17 4.00
C SER A 15 3.11 5.39 5.07
N ARG A 16 2.41 6.09 5.98
CA ARG A 16 1.52 5.46 6.96
C ARG A 16 0.17 5.15 6.34
N VAL A 17 -0.26 3.90 6.45
CA VAL A 17 -1.48 3.38 5.84
C VAL A 17 -2.29 2.55 6.83
N MET A 18 -3.58 2.42 6.54
CA MET A 18 -4.50 1.50 7.19
C MET A 18 -5.01 0.50 6.16
N VAL A 19 -5.05 -0.77 6.55
CA VAL A 19 -5.69 -1.85 5.78
C VAL A 19 -7.19 -1.77 6.03
N ALA A 20 -7.96 -1.49 4.98
CA ALA A 20 -9.42 -1.30 5.04
C ALA A 20 -10.17 -2.57 5.48
N THR A 21 -9.61 -3.75 5.21
CA THR A 21 -10.26 -5.04 5.48
C THR A 21 -10.31 -5.39 6.96
N ASN A 22 -9.24 -5.10 7.71
CA ASN A 22 -9.11 -5.49 9.13
C ASN A 22 -8.82 -4.32 10.07
N GLY A 23 -8.67 -3.10 9.55
CA GLY A 23 -8.36 -1.90 10.33
C GLY A 23 -6.91 -1.83 10.83
N ALA A 24 -6.04 -2.77 10.44
CA ALA A 24 -4.63 -2.75 10.85
C ALA A 24 -3.92 -1.53 10.27
N THR A 25 -3.15 -0.83 11.10
CA THR A 25 -2.36 0.32 10.66
C THR A 25 -0.88 0.00 10.68
N GLY A 26 -0.13 0.51 9.73
CA GLY A 26 1.32 0.37 9.72
C GLY A 26 1.98 1.31 8.71
N VAL A 27 3.27 1.13 8.52
CA VAL A 27 4.07 1.90 7.55
C VAL A 27 4.42 1.01 6.38
N ILE A 28 4.30 1.52 5.15
CA ILE A 28 4.71 0.77 3.97
C ILE A 28 6.21 0.52 4.04
N LYS A 29 6.59 -0.75 4.16
CA LYS A 29 7.98 -1.20 4.17
C LYS A 29 8.52 -1.29 2.74
N GLU A 30 7.76 -1.94 1.86
CA GLU A 30 8.17 -2.19 0.48
C GLU A 30 6.96 -2.24 -0.46
N ILE A 31 7.18 -1.90 -1.73
CA ILE A 31 6.18 -2.06 -2.80
C ILE A 31 6.83 -2.86 -3.94
N CYS A 32 6.44 -4.12 -4.10
CA CYS A 32 7.00 -5.07 -5.06
C CYS A 32 6.13 -5.11 -6.34
N GLY A 33 6.58 -4.47 -7.42
CA GLY A 33 5.81 -4.47 -8.67
C GLY A 33 6.66 -4.26 -9.91
N GLU A 34 7.88 -4.80 -9.89
CA GLU A 34 8.78 -4.72 -11.03
C GLU A 34 8.11 -5.30 -12.29
N GLY A 35 8.14 -4.54 -13.39
CA GLY A 35 7.50 -4.91 -14.66
C GLY A 35 5.97 -4.79 -14.71
N LYS A 36 5.29 -4.32 -13.66
CA LYS A 36 3.84 -4.10 -13.64
C LYS A 36 3.48 -2.64 -13.92
N SER A 37 2.44 -2.42 -14.73
CA SER A 37 1.85 -1.09 -14.94
C SER A 37 1.16 -0.60 -13.66
N GLU A 38 1.00 0.73 -13.51
CA GLU A 38 0.34 1.33 -12.33
C GLU A 38 -1.04 0.71 -12.03
N GLU A 39 -1.81 0.40 -13.08
CA GLU A 39 -3.14 -0.23 -12.94
C GLU A 39 -3.09 -1.65 -12.40
N GLN A 40 -2.10 -2.44 -12.82
CA GLN A 40 -1.89 -3.82 -12.34
C GLN A 40 -1.41 -3.80 -10.89
N LEU A 41 -0.53 -2.86 -10.57
CA LEU A 41 0.02 -2.68 -9.23
C LEU A 41 -1.08 -2.39 -8.21
N ARG A 42 -2.04 -1.51 -8.55
CA ARG A 42 -3.17 -1.19 -7.67
C ARG A 42 -4.07 -2.39 -7.33
N ARG A 43 -4.10 -3.41 -8.20
CA ARG A 43 -4.96 -4.60 -8.07
C ARG A 43 -4.19 -5.87 -7.70
N SER A 44 -2.90 -5.75 -7.40
CA SER A 44 -2.04 -6.88 -7.02
C SER A 44 -1.61 -6.75 -5.57
N ASP A 45 -1.49 -7.86 -4.88
CA ASP A 45 -0.85 -7.93 -3.57
C ASP A 45 0.64 -7.65 -3.73
N CYS A 46 1.03 -6.41 -3.48
CA CYS A 46 2.38 -5.92 -3.75
C CYS A 46 2.94 -5.01 -2.66
N VAL A 47 2.11 -4.59 -1.69
CA VAL A 47 2.55 -3.69 -0.63
C VAL A 47 2.81 -4.49 0.62
N SER A 48 4.03 -4.42 1.15
CA SER A 48 4.35 -4.99 2.46
C SER A 48 4.33 -3.87 3.51
N ILE A 49 3.73 -4.16 4.66
CA ILE A 49 3.51 -3.18 5.75
C ILE A 49 4.32 -3.64 6.96
N GLU A 50 5.04 -2.73 7.58
CA GLU A 50 5.77 -3.00 8.81
C GLU A 50 4.83 -3.37 9.95
N GLY A 51 5.12 -4.48 10.63
CA GLY A 51 4.30 -4.99 11.73
C GLY A 51 3.05 -5.77 11.29
N VAL A 52 2.83 -5.96 9.99
CA VAL A 52 1.73 -6.77 9.46
C VAL A 52 2.29 -7.82 8.51
N GLU A 53 2.03 -9.09 8.78
CA GLU A 53 2.45 -10.17 7.88
C GLU A 53 1.58 -10.22 6.62
N GLY A 54 2.24 -10.38 5.47
CA GLY A 54 1.60 -10.52 4.17
C GLY A 54 1.89 -9.37 3.20
N LEU A 55 1.33 -9.53 2.00
CA LEU A 55 1.28 -8.50 0.96
C LEU A 55 -0.17 -8.03 0.83
N PHE A 56 -0.32 -6.73 0.60
CA PHE A 56 -1.61 -6.08 0.51
C PHE A 56 -1.79 -5.43 -0.86
N CYS A 57 -3.01 -5.51 -1.37
CA CYS A 57 -3.45 -4.72 -2.52
C CYS A 57 -3.50 -3.23 -2.16
N PRO A 58 -2.93 -2.32 -2.95
CA PRO A 58 -3.05 -0.89 -2.73
C PRO A 58 -4.50 -0.40 -2.65
N MET A 59 -5.42 -1.05 -3.36
CA MET A 59 -6.86 -0.77 -3.30
C MET A 59 -7.51 -1.07 -1.94
N ASP A 60 -6.87 -1.90 -1.12
CA ASP A 60 -7.32 -2.17 0.25
C ASP A 60 -6.62 -1.29 1.28
N LEU A 61 -5.76 -0.36 0.84
CA LEU A 61 -5.05 0.56 1.71
C LEU A 61 -5.71 1.94 1.70
N VAL A 62 -5.62 2.62 2.84
CA VAL A 62 -6.03 4.01 3.03
C VAL A 62 -4.87 4.78 3.63
N ARG A 63 -4.41 5.83 2.96
CA ARG A 63 -3.35 6.72 3.45
C ARG A 63 -3.84 7.52 4.66
N LEU A 64 -3.11 7.44 5.77
CA LEU A 64 -3.46 8.15 7.01
C LEU A 64 -2.75 9.51 7.17
N GLY A 65 -1.75 9.82 6.34
CA GLY A 65 -1.01 11.08 6.35
C GLY A 65 0.51 10.88 6.37
N PHE A 66 1.26 11.94 6.02
CA PHE A 66 2.71 12.00 6.22
C PHE A 66 2.98 12.63 7.59
N HIS A 67 3.95 12.09 8.32
CA HIS A 67 4.51 12.74 9.49
C HIS A 67 5.84 13.41 9.13
#